data_AF-A0A2K8X2C2-F1
#
_entry.id   AF-A0A2K8X2C2-F1
#
_cell.length_a   1.000
_cell.length_b   1.000
_cell.length_c   1.000
_cell.angle_alpha   90.00
_cell.angle_beta   90.00
_cell.angle_gamma   90.00
#
_symmetry.space_group_name_H-M   'P 1'
#
loop_
_entity.id
_entity.type
_entity.pdbx_description
1 polymer ?
#
loop_
_entity_poly.entity_id
_entity_poly.type
_entity_poly.pdbx_seq_one_letter_code
_entity_poly.pdbx_strand_id
1 'polypeptide(L)'
;MKKIILIPTLLLFCILNYAQNSRFEGVVIDAQLSTPIKGAIVTIKDTKFTEATDDDGKFVFTQQLPEGALAVLVEKNNFITNIFLIDAAPGVKIEAKEIKLEPNKKELYNRKVADRELKKQQRIEEKKESERIADIEKELKEKDKLYAKEIKRLAKNKRKGKIDDDTVTLDYKDPNSITESEETPYTITETQLKYGNILGVDPADLTNVELYNLIEDWDNVSYLYGGNTKKRGIDCSSFTQFIFSSIYKFRLERTASQQYHSESVDTFKNRGQIFEGDLIFFTGVGESNDEINHVGVYLHNNMFVHSTSNKDNDGNGGVQISNLNDDYWATKFVSAGRIILDN
;
A
#
# COMPACT_ATOMS: atom_id res chain seq x y z
N MET A 1 26.83 -27.53 -85.63
CA MET A 1 27.23 -26.45 -84.69
C MET A 1 25.98 -25.79 -84.13
N LYS A 2 25.58 -26.09 -82.89
CA LYS A 2 24.74 -25.21 -82.06
C LYS A 2 25.20 -25.42 -80.61
N LYS A 3 25.73 -24.34 -80.01
CA LYS A 3 26.36 -24.31 -78.69
C LYS A 3 25.28 -24.41 -77.61
N ILE A 4 25.41 -25.38 -76.70
CA ILE A 4 24.60 -25.47 -75.48
C ILE A 4 25.23 -24.52 -74.47
N ILE A 5 24.49 -23.47 -74.10
CA ILE A 5 24.89 -22.51 -73.08
C ILE A 5 24.47 -23.11 -71.72
N LEU A 6 25.47 -23.50 -70.93
CA LEU A 6 25.30 -23.95 -69.56
C LEU A 6 25.30 -22.72 -68.64
N ILE A 7 24.16 -22.40 -68.04
CA ILE A 7 24.04 -21.36 -67.01
C ILE A 7 24.33 -22.03 -65.66
N PRO A 8 25.32 -21.59 -64.86
CA PRO A 8 25.48 -22.11 -63.51
C PRO A 8 24.52 -21.35 -62.59
N THR A 9 23.53 -22.05 -62.05
CA THR A 9 22.73 -21.60 -60.91
C THR A 9 23.60 -21.60 -59.66
N LEU A 10 24.09 -20.41 -59.29
CA LEU A 10 24.76 -20.16 -58.02
C LEU A 10 23.72 -20.25 -56.89
N LEU A 11 23.62 -21.42 -56.25
CA LEU A 11 22.81 -21.62 -55.07
C LEU A 11 23.52 -20.95 -53.88
N LEU A 12 23.05 -19.76 -53.51
CA LEU A 12 23.49 -19.03 -52.33
C LEU A 12 22.94 -19.77 -51.09
N PHE A 13 23.76 -20.64 -50.49
CA PHE A 13 23.48 -21.23 -49.18
C PHE A 13 23.59 -20.12 -48.12
N CYS A 14 22.46 -19.50 -47.77
CA CYS A 14 22.36 -18.73 -46.53
C CYS A 14 22.48 -19.71 -45.37
N ILE A 15 23.67 -19.80 -44.78
CA ILE A 15 23.86 -20.44 -43.47
C ILE A 15 23.19 -19.50 -42.46
N LEU A 16 21.95 -19.81 -42.07
CA LEU A 16 21.34 -19.25 -40.87
C LEU A 16 22.17 -19.76 -39.68
N ASN A 17 23.17 -18.97 -39.28
CA ASN A 17 23.78 -19.11 -37.96
C ASN A 17 22.69 -18.81 -36.94
N TYR A 18 22.04 -19.85 -36.40
CA TYR A 18 21.32 -19.76 -35.15
C TYR A 18 22.35 -19.46 -34.05
N ALA A 19 22.64 -18.18 -33.83
CA ALA A 19 23.40 -17.75 -32.68
C ALA A 19 22.60 -18.13 -31.43
N GLN A 20 23.08 -19.13 -30.69
CA GLN A 20 22.54 -19.46 -29.38
C GLN A 20 22.96 -18.35 -28.43
N ASN A 21 22.05 -17.43 -28.12
CA ASN A 21 22.33 -16.33 -27.19
C ASN A 21 22.68 -16.91 -25.81
N SER A 22 23.76 -16.42 -25.21
CA SER A 22 24.04 -16.64 -23.78
C SER A 22 22.89 -16.05 -22.96
N ARG A 23 22.41 -16.78 -21.95
CA ARG A 23 21.30 -16.32 -21.09
C ARG A 23 21.82 -16.17 -19.67
N PHE A 24 21.77 -14.97 -19.13
CA PHE A 24 22.14 -14.70 -17.73
C PHE A 24 20.90 -14.29 -16.95
N GLU A 25 20.56 -15.06 -15.92
CA GLU A 25 19.40 -14.79 -15.07
C GLU A 25 19.70 -15.07 -13.61
N GLY A 26 18.90 -14.51 -12.72
CA GLY A 26 19.05 -14.74 -11.30
C GLY A 26 18.01 -14.01 -10.46
N VAL A 27 18.14 -14.13 -9.14
CA VAL A 27 17.27 -13.48 -8.16
C VAL A 27 18.12 -12.66 -7.20
N VAL A 28 17.70 -11.41 -6.96
CA VAL A 28 18.33 -10.52 -5.98
C VAL A 28 17.46 -10.47 -4.73
N ILE A 29 18.07 -10.71 -3.56
CA ILE A 29 17.39 -10.79 -2.27
C ILE A 29 18.07 -9.95 -1.20
N ASP A 30 17.29 -9.52 -0.20
CA ASP A 30 17.78 -8.89 1.02
C ASP A 30 18.46 -9.94 1.88
N ALA A 31 19.74 -9.73 2.19
CA ALA A 31 20.54 -10.69 2.94
C ALA A 31 20.03 -10.94 4.37
N GLN A 32 19.37 -9.96 5.00
CA GLN A 32 18.87 -10.06 6.37
C GLN A 32 17.45 -10.63 6.42
N LEU A 33 16.59 -10.20 5.49
CA LEU A 33 15.17 -10.58 5.50
C LEU A 33 14.90 -11.82 4.65
N SER A 34 15.84 -12.23 3.79
CA SER A 34 15.64 -13.29 2.80
C SER A 34 14.45 -13.03 1.87
N THR A 35 14.12 -11.75 1.63
CA THR A 35 13.01 -11.32 0.79
C THR A 35 13.52 -10.84 -0.58
N PRO A 36 12.75 -11.02 -1.66
CA PRO A 36 13.12 -10.49 -2.97
C PRO A 36 13.27 -8.96 -2.98
N ILE A 37 14.23 -8.46 -3.77
CA ILE A 37 14.44 -7.03 -3.97
C ILE A 37 13.97 -6.64 -5.35
N LYS A 38 12.80 -6.02 -5.43
CA LYS A 38 12.27 -5.38 -6.64
C LYS A 38 13.12 -4.19 -7.07
N GLY A 39 13.39 -4.07 -8.37
CA GLY A 39 14.03 -2.90 -8.98
C GLY A 39 15.46 -2.64 -8.50
N ALA A 40 16.18 -3.67 -8.06
CA ALA A 40 17.65 -3.67 -8.08
C ALA A 40 18.14 -3.67 -9.53
N ILE A 41 19.17 -2.89 -9.82
CA ILE A 41 19.77 -2.75 -11.14
C ILE A 41 20.97 -3.67 -11.23
N VAL A 42 20.92 -4.61 -12.18
CA VAL A 42 22.01 -5.53 -12.52
C VAL A 42 22.69 -4.98 -13.77
N THR A 43 23.98 -4.66 -13.69
CA THR A 43 24.75 -4.07 -14.78
C THR A 43 25.97 -4.93 -15.09
N ILE A 44 26.18 -5.23 -16.37
CA ILE A 44 27.43 -5.81 -16.84
C ILE A 44 28.42 -4.68 -17.08
N LYS A 45 29.47 -4.61 -16.25
CA LYS A 45 30.47 -3.54 -16.26
C LYS A 45 31.07 -3.34 -17.65
N ASP A 46 31.34 -2.09 -18.00
CA ASP A 46 31.96 -1.71 -19.27
C ASP A 46 31.13 -2.08 -20.52
N THR A 47 29.84 -2.36 -20.32
CA THR A 47 28.86 -2.58 -21.38
C THR A 47 27.64 -1.67 -21.18
N LYS A 48 26.70 -1.71 -22.13
CA LYS A 48 25.38 -1.06 -21.99
C LYS A 48 24.31 -1.99 -21.41
N PHE A 49 24.66 -3.24 -21.08
CA PHE A 49 23.70 -4.21 -20.60
C PHE A 49 23.36 -3.91 -19.14
N THR A 50 22.10 -3.52 -18.92
CA THR A 50 21.52 -3.31 -17.61
C THR A 50 20.12 -3.90 -17.60
N GLU A 51 19.75 -4.55 -16.51
CA GLU A 51 18.41 -5.10 -16.29
C GLU A 51 17.95 -4.76 -14.88
N ALA A 52 16.66 -4.44 -14.75
CA ALA A 52 16.03 -4.23 -13.45
C ALA A 52 15.34 -5.51 -13.01
N THR A 53 15.39 -5.79 -11.72
CA THR A 53 14.65 -6.92 -11.13
C THR A 53 13.15 -6.63 -11.04
N ASP A 54 12.33 -7.66 -11.26
CA ASP A 54 10.87 -7.63 -11.13
C ASP A 54 10.41 -7.73 -9.66
N ASP A 55 9.10 -7.91 -9.43
CA ASP A 55 8.50 -8.00 -8.09
C ASP A 55 9.00 -9.21 -7.29
N ASP A 56 9.40 -10.28 -7.99
CA ASP A 56 10.00 -11.48 -7.41
C ASP A 56 11.53 -11.36 -7.28
N GLY A 57 12.10 -10.18 -7.51
CA GLY A 57 13.54 -9.94 -7.48
C GLY A 57 14.30 -10.60 -8.64
N LYS A 58 13.61 -11.09 -9.66
CA LYS A 58 14.22 -11.81 -10.80
C LYS A 58 14.68 -10.85 -11.87
N PHE A 59 15.79 -11.17 -12.53
CA PHE A 59 16.26 -10.49 -13.74
C PHE A 59 16.66 -11.52 -14.80
N VAL A 60 16.55 -11.14 -16.08
CA VAL A 60 16.95 -11.98 -17.21
C VAL A 60 17.55 -11.12 -18.32
N PHE A 61 18.83 -11.34 -18.64
CA PHE A 61 19.45 -10.83 -19.86
C PHE A 61 19.14 -11.77 -21.02
N THR A 62 18.40 -11.25 -22.00
CA THR A 62 18.02 -11.97 -23.23
C THR A 62 18.95 -11.67 -24.40
N GLN A 63 19.80 -10.66 -24.25
CA GLN A 63 20.77 -10.21 -25.25
C GLN A 63 22.07 -11.03 -25.15
N GLN A 64 22.77 -11.20 -26.28
CA GLN A 64 24.06 -11.88 -26.29
C GLN A 64 25.10 -11.03 -25.52
N LEU A 65 25.65 -11.62 -24.46
CA LEU A 65 26.66 -10.98 -23.64
C LEU A 65 28.04 -11.10 -24.30
N PRO A 66 28.99 -10.19 -24.00
CA PRO A 66 30.36 -10.34 -24.46
C PRO A 66 30.98 -11.60 -23.87
N GLU A 67 31.84 -12.27 -24.64
CA GLU A 67 32.48 -13.51 -24.19
C GLU A 67 33.61 -13.22 -23.18
N GLY A 68 33.78 -14.16 -22.23
CA GLY A 68 34.82 -14.15 -21.22
C GLY A 68 34.35 -13.70 -19.84
N ALA A 69 35.32 -13.36 -18.99
CA ALA A 69 35.07 -12.94 -17.61
C ALA A 69 34.47 -11.53 -17.55
N LEU A 70 33.24 -11.43 -17.06
CA LEU A 70 32.49 -10.18 -16.92
C LEU A 70 32.28 -9.85 -15.46
N ALA A 71 32.42 -8.57 -15.10
CA ALA A 71 32.01 -8.08 -13.79
C ALA A 71 30.53 -7.68 -13.80
N VAL A 72 29.76 -8.21 -12.87
CA VAL A 72 28.35 -7.88 -12.64
C VAL A 72 28.27 -7.00 -11.41
N LEU A 73 27.64 -5.84 -11.55
CA LEU A 73 27.33 -4.93 -10.47
C LEU A 73 25.84 -5.00 -10.19
N VAL A 74 25.47 -5.16 -8.92
CA VAL A 74 24.07 -5.17 -8.48
C VAL A 74 23.85 -4.06 -7.47
N GLU A 75 22.97 -3.12 -7.82
CA GLU A 75 22.78 -1.88 -7.09
C GLU A 75 21.32 -1.65 -6.72
N LYS A 76 21.09 -1.20 -5.49
CA LYS A 76 19.77 -0.76 -5.02
C LYS A 76 19.97 0.30 -3.94
N ASN A 77 19.15 1.35 -3.98
CA ASN A 77 19.10 2.34 -2.90
C ASN A 77 18.90 1.65 -1.55
N ASN A 78 19.58 2.11 -0.52
CA ASN A 78 19.58 1.55 0.84
C ASN A 78 20.37 0.24 1.02
N PHE A 79 20.97 -0.30 -0.04
CA PHE A 79 21.85 -1.48 0.02
C PHE A 79 23.29 -1.12 -0.35
N ILE A 80 24.22 -1.99 0.01
CA ILE A 80 25.62 -1.95 -0.41
C ILE A 80 25.70 -2.61 -1.79
N THR A 81 26.36 -1.94 -2.74
CA THR A 81 26.60 -2.48 -4.08
C THR A 81 27.34 -3.82 -3.99
N ASN A 82 26.79 -4.85 -4.62
CA ASN A 82 27.43 -6.16 -4.74
C ASN A 82 28.11 -6.27 -6.10
N ILE A 83 29.33 -6.79 -6.13
CA ILE A 83 30.10 -6.98 -7.36
C ILE A 83 30.64 -8.40 -7.37
N PHE A 84 30.39 -9.12 -8.47
CA PHE A 84 30.90 -10.48 -8.66
C PHE A 84 31.27 -10.73 -10.13
N LEU A 85 31.99 -11.82 -10.40
CA LEU A 85 32.39 -12.19 -11.75
C LEU A 85 31.52 -13.34 -12.27
N ILE A 86 31.18 -13.27 -13.55
CA ILE A 86 30.60 -14.38 -14.32
C ILE A 86 31.50 -14.69 -15.50
N ASP A 87 31.46 -15.92 -16.01
CA ASP A 87 32.14 -16.32 -17.24
C ASP A 87 31.09 -16.60 -18.31
N ALA A 88 31.09 -15.77 -19.36
CA ALA A 88 30.12 -15.85 -20.45
C ALA A 88 30.72 -16.53 -21.68
N ALA A 89 30.05 -17.58 -22.15
CA ALA A 89 30.40 -18.27 -23.38
C ALA A 89 29.16 -18.46 -24.27
N PRO A 90 29.34 -18.61 -25.60
CA PRO A 90 28.22 -18.77 -26.54
C PRO A 90 27.31 -19.94 -26.15
N GLY A 91 26.00 -19.69 -26.11
CA GLY A 91 24.99 -20.69 -25.79
C GLY A 91 24.98 -21.18 -24.32
N VAL A 92 25.78 -20.59 -23.43
CA VAL A 92 25.77 -20.96 -22.01
C VAL A 92 24.68 -20.20 -21.25
N LYS A 93 23.89 -20.95 -20.46
CA LYS A 93 22.98 -20.39 -19.47
C LYS A 93 23.73 -20.20 -18.15
N ILE A 94 23.75 -18.98 -17.65
CA ILE A 94 24.34 -18.59 -16.36
C ILE A 94 23.17 -18.27 -15.42
N GLU A 95 23.10 -18.99 -14.30
CA GLU A 95 22.02 -18.84 -13.33
C GLU A 95 22.58 -18.46 -11.96
N ALA A 96 22.34 -17.22 -11.54
CA ALA A 96 22.70 -16.70 -10.22
C ALA A 96 21.53 -16.90 -9.26
N LYS A 97 21.49 -18.06 -8.59
CA LYS A 97 20.36 -18.50 -7.75
C LYS A 97 19.94 -17.48 -6.69
N GLU A 98 20.90 -16.93 -5.95
CA GLU A 98 20.64 -15.91 -4.93
C GLU A 98 21.79 -14.91 -4.90
N ILE A 99 21.53 -13.69 -5.36
CA ILE A 99 22.43 -12.56 -5.19
C ILE A 99 21.97 -11.79 -3.96
N LYS A 100 22.79 -11.81 -2.90
CA LYS A 100 22.46 -11.19 -1.62
C LYS A 100 22.97 -9.76 -1.59
N LEU A 101 22.07 -8.80 -1.38
CA LEU A 101 22.43 -7.43 -1.08
C LEU A 101 22.33 -7.17 0.42
N GLU A 102 23.41 -6.64 0.98
CA GLU A 102 23.48 -6.24 2.38
C GLU A 102 22.91 -4.82 2.54
N PRO A 103 22.00 -4.59 3.51
CA PRO A 103 21.54 -3.24 3.83
C PRO A 103 22.71 -2.34 4.26
N ASN A 104 22.66 -1.07 3.87
CA ASN A 104 23.67 -0.11 4.31
C ASN A 104 23.43 0.37 5.75
N LYS A 105 24.39 1.09 6.35
CA LYS A 105 24.29 1.55 7.75
C LYS A 105 23.05 2.41 8.05
N LYS A 106 22.60 3.22 7.08
CA LYS A 106 21.42 4.09 7.24
C LYS A 106 20.16 3.23 7.27
N GLU A 107 20.04 2.27 6.38
CA GLU A 107 18.93 1.32 6.33
C GLU A 107 18.85 0.48 7.61
N LEU A 108 19.98 -0.03 8.10
CA LEU A 108 20.04 -0.76 9.37
C LEU A 108 19.59 0.09 10.57
N TYR A 109 19.95 1.37 10.58
CA TYR A 109 19.49 2.29 11.61
C TYR A 109 17.97 2.51 11.53
N ASN A 110 17.45 2.76 10.32
CA ASN A 110 16.02 2.96 10.10
C ASN A 110 15.19 1.75 10.55
N ARG A 111 15.61 0.53 10.18
CA ARG A 111 14.96 -0.72 10.63
C ARG A 111 14.91 -0.83 12.15
N LYS A 112 16.02 -0.49 12.83
CA LYS A 112 16.08 -0.53 14.30
C LYS A 112 15.15 0.49 14.97
N VAL A 113 14.95 1.66 14.35
CA VAL A 113 14.00 2.67 14.85
C VAL A 113 12.57 2.16 14.67
N ALA A 114 12.23 1.67 13.48
CA ALA A 114 10.91 1.09 13.19
C ALA A 114 10.57 -0.07 14.16
N ASP A 115 11.51 -0.99 14.42
CA ASP A 115 11.34 -2.09 15.37
C ASP A 115 11.03 -1.60 16.80
N ARG A 116 11.63 -0.48 17.22
CA ARG A 116 11.38 0.09 18.56
C ARG A 116 10.02 0.73 18.64
N GLU A 117 9.59 1.42 17.59
CA GLU A 117 8.27 2.04 17.49
C GLU A 117 7.18 0.97 17.45
N LEU A 118 7.35 -0.08 16.67
CA LEU A 118 6.44 -1.23 16.62
C LEU A 118 6.28 -1.88 17.99
N LYS A 119 7.38 -2.14 18.70
CA LYS A 119 7.34 -2.69 20.07
C LYS A 119 6.67 -1.74 21.06
N LYS A 120 6.82 -0.42 20.88
CA LYS A 120 6.14 0.58 21.72
C LYS A 120 4.63 0.55 21.48
N GLN A 121 4.20 0.47 20.22
CA GLN A 121 2.79 0.35 19.85
C GLN A 121 2.16 -0.94 20.39
N GLN A 122 2.84 -2.07 20.23
CA GLN A 122 2.41 -3.36 20.77
C GLN A 122 2.16 -3.30 22.28
N ARG A 123 3.09 -2.72 23.05
CA ARG A 123 2.93 -2.55 24.50
C ARG A 123 1.75 -1.65 24.88
N ILE A 124 1.49 -0.61 24.09
CA ILE A 124 0.34 0.28 24.31
C ILE A 124 -0.95 -0.51 24.07
N GLU A 125 -1.01 -1.31 23.02
CA GLU A 125 -2.19 -2.09 22.67
C GLU A 125 -2.44 -3.23 23.67
N GLU A 126 -1.41 -3.97 24.07
CA GLU A 126 -1.46 -4.96 25.15
C GLU A 126 -2.01 -4.34 26.44
N LYS A 127 -1.57 -3.11 26.77
CA LYS A 127 -2.06 -2.41 27.95
C LYS A 127 -3.54 -2.06 27.83
N LYS A 128 -3.99 -1.49 26.71
CA LYS A 128 -5.42 -1.18 26.48
C LYS A 128 -6.27 -2.44 26.58
N GLU A 129 -5.80 -3.54 26.01
CA GLU A 129 -6.52 -4.81 26.06
C GLU A 129 -6.61 -5.35 27.48
N SER A 130 -5.52 -5.26 28.26
CA SER A 130 -5.54 -5.64 29.66
C SER A 130 -6.51 -4.79 30.50
N GLU A 131 -6.62 -3.48 30.21
CA GLU A 131 -7.57 -2.58 30.87
C GLU A 131 -9.01 -2.94 30.49
N ARG A 132 -9.27 -3.22 29.21
CA ARG A 132 -10.58 -3.66 28.72
C ARG A 132 -11.04 -4.97 29.36
N ILE A 133 -10.15 -5.96 29.46
CA ILE A 133 -10.43 -7.24 30.12
C ILE A 133 -10.81 -7.01 31.59
N ALA A 134 -10.05 -6.17 32.30
CA ALA A 134 -10.35 -5.87 33.70
C ALA A 134 -11.73 -5.20 33.90
N ASP A 135 -12.13 -4.32 32.98
CA ASP A 135 -13.46 -3.70 33.00
C ASP A 135 -14.58 -4.71 32.75
N ILE A 136 -14.39 -5.64 31.81
CA ILE A 136 -15.34 -6.73 31.53
C ILE A 136 -15.49 -7.66 32.74
N GLU A 137 -14.38 -8.07 33.36
CA GLU A 137 -14.40 -8.91 34.57
C GLU A 137 -15.18 -8.24 35.71
N LYS A 138 -15.03 -6.93 35.86
CA LYS A 138 -15.77 -6.15 36.84
C LYS A 138 -17.27 -6.13 36.55
N GLU A 139 -17.67 -5.92 35.29
CA GLU A 139 -19.08 -5.95 34.87
C GLU A 139 -19.72 -7.32 35.11
N LEU A 140 -19.03 -8.39 34.75
CA LEU A 140 -19.49 -9.77 34.98
C LEU A 140 -19.72 -10.04 36.47
N LYS A 141 -18.80 -9.61 37.33
CA LYS A 141 -18.92 -9.76 38.79
C LYS A 141 -20.12 -8.99 39.36
N GLU A 142 -20.50 -7.86 38.77
CA GLU A 142 -21.70 -7.11 39.16
C GLU A 142 -22.99 -7.81 38.70
N LYS A 143 -23.01 -8.32 37.46
CA LYS A 143 -24.11 -9.13 36.92
C LYS A 143 -24.34 -10.39 37.75
N ASP A 144 -23.29 -11.11 38.14
CA ASP A 144 -23.39 -12.30 39.00
C ASP A 144 -24.04 -12.00 40.36
N LYS A 145 -23.69 -10.87 40.98
CA LYS A 145 -24.32 -10.42 42.23
C LYS A 145 -25.80 -10.11 42.03
N LEU A 146 -26.17 -9.50 40.91
CA LEU A 146 -27.56 -9.18 40.59
C LEU A 146 -28.36 -10.46 40.38
N TYR A 147 -27.81 -11.40 39.63
CA TYR A 147 -28.43 -12.70 39.35
C TYR A 147 -28.65 -13.50 40.64
N ALA A 148 -27.63 -13.56 41.51
CA ALA A 148 -27.74 -14.21 42.81
C ALA A 148 -28.82 -13.58 43.72
N LYS A 149 -29.03 -12.25 43.64
CA LYS A 149 -30.12 -11.56 44.36
C LYS A 149 -31.48 -11.97 43.81
N GLU A 150 -31.64 -12.04 42.49
CA GLU A 150 -32.93 -12.41 41.88
C GLU A 150 -33.29 -13.87 42.16
N ILE A 151 -32.32 -14.80 42.10
CA ILE A 151 -32.55 -16.20 42.51
C ILE A 151 -33.06 -16.28 43.95
N LYS A 152 -32.45 -15.54 44.88
CA LYS A 152 -32.91 -15.50 46.29
C LYS A 152 -34.31 -14.92 46.41
N ARG A 153 -34.67 -13.91 45.61
CA ARG A 153 -36.00 -13.30 45.57
C ARG A 153 -37.05 -14.30 45.09
N LEU A 154 -36.77 -15.00 43.99
CA LEU A 154 -37.62 -16.02 43.40
C LEU A 154 -37.84 -17.19 44.38
N ALA A 155 -36.78 -17.69 45.02
CA ALA A 155 -36.87 -18.75 46.02
C ALA A 155 -37.73 -18.36 47.25
N LYS A 156 -37.64 -17.10 47.69
CA LYS A 156 -38.46 -16.57 48.80
C LYS A 156 -39.93 -16.45 48.43
N ASN A 157 -40.23 -16.06 47.20
CA ASN A 157 -41.60 -15.97 46.69
C ASN A 157 -42.23 -17.36 46.52
N LYS A 158 -41.46 -18.36 46.07
CA LYS A 158 -41.89 -19.76 45.99
C LYS A 158 -42.26 -20.34 47.36
N ARG A 159 -41.48 -20.04 48.41
CA ARG A 159 -41.76 -20.46 49.80
C ARG A 159 -43.00 -19.81 50.44
N LYS A 160 -43.50 -18.70 49.90
CA LYS A 160 -44.68 -17.97 50.42
C LYS A 160 -46.02 -18.43 49.80
N GLY A 161 -46.02 -19.52 49.03
CA GLY A 161 -47.25 -20.11 48.47
C GLY A 161 -47.99 -19.19 47.51
N LYS A 162 -47.28 -18.35 46.75
CA LYS A 162 -47.86 -17.31 45.90
C LYS A 162 -47.68 -17.53 44.40
N ILE A 163 -47.22 -18.71 43.98
CA ILE A 163 -46.98 -19.06 42.58
C ILE A 163 -47.36 -20.52 42.40
N ASP A 164 -48.48 -20.77 41.72
CA ASP A 164 -48.84 -22.08 41.19
C ASP A 164 -47.95 -22.41 39.98
N ASP A 165 -47.70 -23.69 39.83
CA ASP A 165 -46.91 -24.32 38.78
C ASP A 165 -47.41 -23.88 37.39
N ASP A 166 -46.67 -22.98 36.73
CA ASP A 166 -46.47 -22.99 35.29
C ASP A 166 -45.40 -21.95 34.89
N THR A 167 -44.31 -22.49 34.34
CA THR A 167 -43.26 -21.85 33.53
C THR A 167 -43.06 -20.34 33.71
N VAL A 168 -42.06 -19.97 34.51
CA VAL A 168 -41.35 -18.70 34.29
C VAL A 168 -40.57 -18.88 33.00
N THR A 169 -41.10 -18.38 31.88
CA THR A 169 -40.27 -18.00 30.74
C THR A 169 -39.37 -16.88 31.23
N LEU A 170 -38.17 -17.27 31.68
CA LEU A 170 -37.06 -16.35 31.66
C LEU A 170 -36.90 -16.01 30.18
N ASP A 171 -37.17 -14.76 29.81
CA ASP A 171 -36.56 -14.17 28.61
C ASP A 171 -35.06 -14.05 28.90
N TYR A 172 -34.42 -15.22 29.01
CA TYR A 172 -33.00 -15.36 28.87
C TYR A 172 -32.76 -15.12 27.39
N LYS A 173 -32.59 -13.84 27.04
CA LYS A 173 -31.67 -13.53 25.97
C LYS A 173 -30.35 -14.15 26.41
N ASP A 174 -30.08 -15.27 25.77
CA ASP A 174 -28.81 -15.94 25.84
C ASP A 174 -27.70 -14.88 25.78
N PRO A 175 -26.79 -14.80 26.76
CA PRO A 175 -25.59 -14.01 26.61
C PRO A 175 -24.69 -14.58 25.50
N ASN A 176 -24.97 -15.79 24.97
CA ASN A 176 -24.48 -16.26 23.67
C ASN A 176 -25.37 -15.84 22.47
N SER A 177 -26.39 -15.00 22.69
CA SER A 177 -26.96 -14.13 21.64
C SER A 177 -26.22 -12.79 21.55
N ILE A 178 -25.24 -12.55 22.42
CA ILE A 178 -24.00 -11.96 21.93
C ILE A 178 -23.35 -13.16 21.28
N THR A 179 -23.48 -13.23 19.95
CA THR A 179 -22.62 -14.04 19.11
C THR A 179 -21.27 -14.12 19.82
N GLU A 180 -20.91 -15.34 20.20
CA GLU A 180 -19.56 -15.85 20.18
C GLU A 180 -18.67 -14.75 19.63
N SER A 181 -17.88 -14.09 20.50
CA SER A 181 -16.75 -13.34 19.98
C SER A 181 -15.86 -14.41 19.35
N GLU A 182 -16.25 -14.81 18.14
CA GLU A 182 -15.38 -15.32 17.12
C GLU A 182 -14.13 -14.46 17.28
N GLU A 183 -12.99 -15.11 17.43
CA GLU A 183 -11.79 -14.56 16.83
C GLU A 183 -12.25 -14.04 15.47
N THR A 184 -12.48 -12.73 15.28
CA THR A 184 -13.08 -12.33 14.02
C THR A 184 -12.02 -12.72 12.98
N PRO A 185 -12.32 -13.65 12.07
CA PRO A 185 -11.40 -13.94 10.99
C PRO A 185 -11.49 -12.73 10.09
N TYR A 186 -10.76 -11.65 10.41
CA TYR A 186 -10.86 -10.30 9.83
C TYR A 186 -11.94 -10.22 8.76
N THR A 187 -13.22 -10.14 9.18
CA THR A 187 -14.32 -10.30 8.23
C THR A 187 -14.27 -9.07 7.35
N ILE A 188 -13.85 -9.27 6.10
CA ILE A 188 -13.73 -8.22 5.10
C ILE A 188 -15.05 -7.45 5.07
N THR A 189 -14.98 -6.16 5.37
CA THR A 189 -16.15 -5.28 5.39
C THR A 189 -16.64 -5.00 3.96
N GLU A 190 -17.91 -4.62 3.80
CA GLU A 190 -18.45 -4.21 2.49
C GLU A 190 -17.63 -3.06 1.87
N THR A 191 -17.19 -2.11 2.70
CA THR A 191 -16.31 -1.01 2.30
C THR A 191 -14.96 -1.53 1.78
N GLN A 192 -14.33 -2.49 2.45
CA GLN A 192 -13.09 -3.10 1.97
C GLN A 192 -13.29 -3.87 0.66
N LEU A 193 -14.41 -4.59 0.49
CA LEU A 193 -14.75 -5.21 -0.79
C LEU A 193 -14.89 -4.17 -1.91
N LYS A 194 -15.62 -3.07 -1.65
CA LYS A 194 -15.82 -2.00 -2.63
C LYS A 194 -14.51 -1.34 -3.04
N TYR A 195 -13.71 -0.87 -2.08
CA TYR A 195 -12.47 -0.18 -2.39
C TYR A 195 -11.35 -1.11 -2.83
N GLY A 196 -11.33 -2.38 -2.39
CA GLY A 196 -10.40 -3.38 -2.93
C GLY A 196 -10.58 -3.54 -4.43
N ASN A 197 -11.84 -3.62 -4.89
CA ASN A 197 -12.16 -3.67 -6.31
C ASN A 197 -11.78 -2.38 -7.06
N ILE A 198 -12.07 -1.19 -6.50
CA ILE A 198 -11.75 0.11 -7.13
C ILE A 198 -10.24 0.31 -7.26
N LEU A 199 -9.48 -0.10 -6.24
CA LEU A 199 -8.04 0.12 -6.16
C LEU A 199 -7.23 -1.02 -6.77
N GLY A 200 -7.84 -2.18 -7.04
CA GLY A 200 -7.15 -3.38 -7.48
C GLY A 200 -6.25 -3.99 -6.41
N VAL A 201 -6.70 -3.97 -5.15
CA VAL A 201 -5.99 -4.44 -3.97
C VAL A 201 -6.81 -5.54 -3.30
N ASP A 202 -6.17 -6.54 -2.70
CA ASP A 202 -6.89 -7.51 -1.88
C ASP A 202 -7.63 -6.76 -0.75
N PRO A 203 -8.95 -6.91 -0.59
CA PRO A 203 -9.68 -6.29 0.50
C PRO A 203 -9.06 -6.50 1.89
N ALA A 204 -8.34 -7.61 2.12
CA ALA A 204 -7.64 -7.89 3.36
C ALA A 204 -6.43 -6.97 3.61
N ASP A 205 -5.81 -6.46 2.54
CA ASP A 205 -4.66 -5.56 2.61
C ASP A 205 -5.07 -4.10 2.89
N LEU A 206 -6.36 -3.78 2.78
CA LEU A 206 -6.92 -2.46 3.10
C LEU A 206 -7.09 -2.30 4.63
N THR A 207 -5.97 -2.21 5.34
CA THR A 207 -5.96 -2.19 6.81
C THR A 207 -6.52 -0.89 7.41
N ASN A 208 -6.53 0.21 6.66
CA ASN A 208 -7.01 1.52 7.10
C ASN A 208 -8.51 1.70 6.84
N VAL A 209 -9.32 0.83 7.46
CA VAL A 209 -10.78 0.78 7.24
C VAL A 209 -11.46 2.12 7.55
N GLU A 210 -10.97 2.87 8.54
CA GLU A 210 -11.51 4.19 8.88
C GLU A 210 -11.34 5.22 7.75
N LEU A 211 -10.21 5.20 7.04
CA LEU A 211 -9.99 6.05 5.87
C LEU A 211 -11.02 5.74 4.78
N TYR A 212 -11.23 4.46 4.47
CA TYR A 212 -12.16 4.05 3.42
C TYR A 212 -13.62 4.34 3.78
N ASN A 213 -14.00 4.17 5.05
CA ASN A 213 -15.31 4.58 5.55
C ASN A 213 -15.52 6.11 5.42
N LEU A 214 -14.47 6.90 5.68
CA LEU A 214 -14.53 8.35 5.50
C LEU A 214 -14.66 8.71 4.02
N ILE A 215 -13.89 8.07 3.13
CA ILE A 215 -14.00 8.28 1.69
C ILE A 215 -15.40 7.93 1.20
N GLU A 216 -15.98 6.81 1.67
CA GLU A 216 -17.36 6.41 1.37
C GLU A 216 -18.38 7.44 1.84
N ASP A 217 -18.25 7.94 3.07
CA ASP A 217 -19.15 8.96 3.58
C ASP A 217 -19.06 10.26 2.74
N TRP A 218 -17.89 10.59 2.23
CA TRP A 218 -17.64 11.83 1.48
C TRP A 218 -17.73 11.69 -0.03
N ASP A 219 -17.97 10.49 -0.54
CA ASP A 219 -18.08 10.22 -1.97
C ASP A 219 -19.12 11.13 -2.63
N ASN A 220 -18.81 11.66 -3.81
CA ASN A 220 -19.66 12.57 -4.58
C ASN A 220 -20.04 13.90 -3.91
N VAL A 221 -19.45 14.25 -2.76
CA VAL A 221 -19.60 15.59 -2.18
C VAL A 221 -19.06 16.62 -3.16
N SER A 222 -19.91 17.56 -3.58
CA SER A 222 -19.56 18.48 -4.67
C SER A 222 -18.35 19.34 -4.33
N TYR A 223 -17.58 19.67 -5.37
CA TYR A 223 -16.46 20.58 -5.21
C TYR A 223 -16.98 22.01 -5.03
N LEU A 224 -16.43 22.72 -4.06
CA LEU A 224 -16.65 24.15 -3.87
C LEU A 224 -15.33 24.80 -3.53
N TYR A 225 -14.87 25.74 -4.35
CA TYR A 225 -13.66 26.52 -4.07
C TYR A 225 -13.79 27.28 -2.75
N GLY A 226 -12.83 27.12 -1.83
CA GLY A 226 -12.90 27.66 -0.47
C GLY A 226 -13.84 26.89 0.46
N GLY A 227 -14.58 25.89 -0.06
CA GLY A 227 -15.55 25.10 0.68
C GLY A 227 -14.91 24.15 1.66
N ASN A 228 -15.58 23.92 2.79
CA ASN A 228 -15.09 23.12 3.91
C ASN A 228 -16.19 22.31 4.60
N THR A 229 -17.34 22.08 3.94
CA THR A 229 -18.46 21.35 4.54
C THR A 229 -19.11 20.40 3.56
N LYS A 230 -19.61 19.27 4.05
CA LYS A 230 -20.35 18.29 3.25
C LYS A 230 -21.57 18.87 2.53
N LYS A 231 -22.32 19.77 3.20
CA LYS A 231 -23.57 20.35 2.67
C LYS A 231 -23.35 21.35 1.53
N ARG A 232 -22.30 22.16 1.60
CA ARG A 232 -22.04 23.22 0.59
C ARG A 232 -21.04 22.78 -0.47
N GLY A 233 -20.27 21.74 -0.18
CA GLY A 233 -19.12 21.32 -0.95
C GLY A 233 -17.81 21.65 -0.26
N ILE A 234 -16.76 20.98 -0.72
CA ILE A 234 -15.43 21.02 -0.12
C ILE A 234 -14.35 21.20 -1.20
N ASP A 235 -13.31 21.98 -0.93
CA ASP A 235 -12.15 22.07 -1.81
C ASP A 235 -11.08 21.01 -1.48
N CYS A 236 -10.08 20.87 -2.36
CA CYS A 236 -9.03 19.87 -2.25
C CYS A 236 -8.29 19.92 -0.91
N SER A 237 -7.81 21.10 -0.54
CA SER A 237 -7.01 21.31 0.68
C SER A 237 -7.82 21.23 1.98
N SER A 238 -9.10 21.62 1.98
CA SER A 238 -9.99 21.40 3.12
C SER A 238 -10.32 19.92 3.29
N PHE A 239 -10.45 19.18 2.17
CA PHE A 239 -10.70 17.76 2.22
C PHE A 239 -9.49 16.99 2.77
N THR A 240 -8.27 17.33 2.36
CA THR A 240 -7.06 16.76 2.98
C THR A 240 -6.94 17.16 4.45
N GLN A 241 -7.21 18.42 4.83
CA GLN A 241 -7.29 18.81 6.25
C GLN A 241 -8.27 17.93 7.04
N PHE A 242 -9.44 17.65 6.47
CA PHE A 242 -10.46 16.84 7.11
C PHE A 242 -10.03 15.39 7.29
N ILE A 243 -9.45 14.76 6.24
CA ILE A 243 -8.88 13.42 6.32
C ILE A 243 -7.80 13.36 7.41
N PHE A 244 -6.82 14.26 7.36
CA PHE A 244 -5.70 14.25 8.29
C PHE A 244 -6.11 14.52 9.73
N SER A 245 -7.06 15.42 9.95
CA SER A 245 -7.57 15.66 11.31
C SER A 245 -8.41 14.48 11.83
N SER A 246 -9.15 13.79 10.96
CA SER A 246 -10.09 12.73 11.36
C SER A 246 -9.40 11.38 11.52
N ILE A 247 -8.53 11.01 10.58
CA ILE A 247 -7.86 9.70 10.53
C ILE A 247 -6.52 9.78 11.23
N TYR A 248 -5.65 10.71 10.81
CA TYR A 248 -4.26 10.79 11.27
C TYR A 248 -4.06 11.68 12.51
N LYS A 249 -5.14 12.29 13.03
CA LYS A 249 -5.14 13.25 14.15
C LYS A 249 -4.12 14.40 13.98
N PHE A 250 -3.82 14.75 12.73
CA PHE A 250 -2.86 15.79 12.36
C PHE A 250 -3.56 16.99 11.74
N ARG A 251 -3.13 18.20 12.08
CA ARG A 251 -3.72 19.44 11.55
C ARG A 251 -2.84 20.00 10.44
N LEU A 252 -3.29 19.81 9.21
CA LEU A 252 -2.68 20.44 8.03
C LEU A 252 -3.02 21.93 7.94
N GLU A 253 -2.20 22.68 7.23
CA GLU A 253 -2.46 24.06 6.84
C GLU A 253 -3.63 24.15 5.84
N ARG A 254 -4.15 25.37 5.65
CA ARG A 254 -5.43 25.56 4.94
C ARG A 254 -5.32 25.38 3.43
N THR A 255 -4.23 25.83 2.79
CA THR A 255 -4.10 25.79 1.33
C THR A 255 -3.17 24.68 0.87
N ALA A 256 -3.34 24.19 -0.36
CA ALA A 256 -2.47 23.17 -0.94
C ALA A 256 -0.99 23.61 -0.96
N SER A 257 -0.73 24.87 -1.31
CA SER A 257 0.62 25.45 -1.27
C SER A 257 1.20 25.51 0.15
N GLN A 258 0.40 25.85 1.17
CA GLN A 258 0.87 25.84 2.56
C GLN A 258 1.16 24.41 3.04
N GLN A 259 0.31 23.44 2.71
CA GLN A 259 0.54 22.03 3.03
C GLN A 259 1.84 21.52 2.39
N TYR A 260 2.12 21.90 1.15
CA TYR A 260 3.36 21.52 0.47
C TYR A 260 4.62 22.13 1.11
N HIS A 261 4.55 23.38 1.57
CA HIS A 261 5.68 24.09 2.19
C HIS A 261 5.74 23.93 3.71
N SER A 262 4.86 23.12 4.31
CA SER A 262 4.85 22.87 5.75
C SER A 262 6.15 22.20 6.19
N GLU A 263 6.71 22.66 7.31
CA GLU A 263 7.90 22.02 7.90
C GLU A 263 7.62 20.58 8.37
N SER A 264 6.35 20.26 8.65
CA SER A 264 5.93 18.91 9.02
C SER A 264 5.68 17.98 7.82
N VAL A 265 5.92 18.43 6.59
CA VAL A 265 5.73 17.63 5.37
C VAL A 265 7.07 17.43 4.66
N ASP A 266 7.60 16.21 4.68
CA ASP A 266 8.77 15.83 3.88
C ASP A 266 8.34 15.59 2.43
N THR A 267 8.70 16.49 1.53
CA THR A 267 8.31 16.41 0.11
C THR A 267 9.32 15.62 -0.72
N PHE A 268 8.82 14.71 -1.57
CA PHE A 268 9.64 13.87 -2.43
C PHE A 268 8.96 13.56 -3.77
N LYS A 269 9.76 13.39 -4.82
CA LYS A 269 9.26 13.19 -6.20
C LYS A 269 9.20 11.73 -6.65
N ASN A 270 9.85 10.83 -5.92
CA ASN A 270 9.94 9.44 -6.33
C ASN A 270 8.61 8.72 -6.10
N ARG A 271 7.88 8.45 -7.19
CA ARG A 271 6.58 7.76 -7.13
C ARG A 271 6.63 6.37 -6.51
N GLY A 272 7.78 5.70 -6.57
CA GLY A 272 7.97 4.37 -5.96
C GLY A 272 8.13 4.39 -4.44
N GLN A 273 8.12 5.57 -3.80
CA GLN A 273 8.19 5.72 -2.34
C GLN A 273 6.89 6.22 -1.73
N ILE A 274 5.84 6.38 -2.53
CA ILE A 274 4.53 6.86 -2.08
C ILE A 274 3.77 5.68 -1.46
N PHE A 275 3.22 5.88 -0.27
CA PHE A 275 2.38 4.92 0.44
C PHE A 275 1.02 5.53 0.79
N GLU A 276 0.07 4.68 1.17
CA GLU A 276 -1.25 5.11 1.64
C GLU A 276 -1.12 6.21 2.70
N GLY A 277 -1.86 7.30 2.53
CA GLY A 277 -1.85 8.43 3.44
C GLY A 277 -0.83 9.52 3.12
N ASP A 278 0.07 9.34 2.14
CA ASP A 278 0.89 10.45 1.67
C ASP A 278 0.07 11.50 0.91
N LEU A 279 0.43 12.78 1.06
CA LEU A 279 -0.13 13.87 0.27
C LEU A 279 0.43 13.81 -1.16
N ILE A 280 -0.40 14.16 -2.12
CA ILE A 280 -0.03 14.24 -3.54
C ILE A 280 -0.32 15.64 -4.04
N PHE A 281 0.71 16.32 -4.54
CA PHE A 281 0.65 17.72 -4.91
C PHE A 281 0.74 17.91 -6.43
N PHE A 282 -0.07 18.85 -6.92
CA PHE A 282 -0.21 19.14 -8.33
C PHE A 282 -0.17 20.65 -8.61
N THR A 283 0.11 20.99 -9.86
CA THR A 283 -0.03 22.34 -10.42
C THR A 283 -0.91 22.31 -11.66
N GLY A 284 -1.44 23.46 -12.10
CA GLY A 284 -2.21 23.54 -13.34
C GLY A 284 -3.57 22.82 -13.30
N VAL A 285 -4.12 22.55 -12.11
CA VAL A 285 -5.47 21.99 -11.95
C VAL A 285 -6.50 23.13 -11.94
N GLY A 286 -7.50 23.06 -12.81
CA GLY A 286 -8.49 24.15 -12.98
C GLY A 286 -7.94 25.34 -13.77
N GLU A 287 -8.33 26.56 -13.40
CA GLU A 287 -7.95 27.80 -14.11
C GLU A 287 -6.64 28.44 -13.62
N SER A 288 -6.01 27.88 -12.59
CA SER A 288 -4.79 28.41 -11.98
C SER A 288 -3.56 27.69 -12.56
N ASN A 289 -2.55 28.45 -12.98
CA ASN A 289 -1.35 27.95 -13.68
C ASN A 289 -0.03 28.18 -12.95
N ASP A 290 -0.03 28.71 -11.73
CA ASP A 290 1.18 29.00 -10.96
C ASP A 290 1.12 28.39 -9.54
N GLU A 291 2.26 27.87 -9.08
CA GLU A 291 2.49 27.17 -7.81
C GLU A 291 1.66 25.88 -7.59
N ILE A 292 1.86 25.21 -6.44
CA ILE A 292 1.05 24.08 -6.00
C ILE A 292 -0.38 24.56 -5.74
N ASN A 293 -1.31 24.12 -6.57
CA ASN A 293 -2.70 24.59 -6.54
C ASN A 293 -3.72 23.49 -6.22
N HIS A 294 -3.28 22.24 -6.16
CA HIS A 294 -4.16 21.12 -5.87
C HIS A 294 -3.44 20.02 -5.08
N VAL A 295 -4.21 19.32 -4.25
CA VAL A 295 -3.71 18.29 -3.35
C VAL A 295 -4.71 17.14 -3.20
N GLY A 296 -4.20 15.92 -3.02
CA GLY A 296 -4.98 14.73 -2.68
C GLY A 296 -4.24 13.83 -1.69
N VAL A 297 -4.86 12.71 -1.32
CA VAL A 297 -4.26 11.69 -0.45
C VAL A 297 -4.09 10.41 -1.25
N TYR A 298 -2.88 9.87 -1.28
CA TYR A 298 -2.58 8.61 -1.94
C TYR A 298 -3.25 7.44 -1.24
N LEU A 299 -3.74 6.49 -2.03
CA LEU A 299 -4.32 5.23 -1.56
C LEU A 299 -3.38 4.08 -1.93
N HIS A 300 -3.67 3.38 -3.01
CA HIS A 300 -2.88 2.26 -3.54
C HIS A 300 -2.87 2.29 -5.07
N ASN A 301 -1.92 1.58 -5.69
CA ASN A 301 -1.91 1.33 -7.14
C ASN A 301 -2.05 2.59 -8.01
N ASN A 302 -1.37 3.68 -7.62
CA ASN A 302 -1.45 5.00 -8.27
C ASN A 302 -2.79 5.72 -8.13
N MET A 303 -3.71 5.19 -7.32
CA MET A 303 -4.98 5.82 -7.03
C MET A 303 -4.83 6.80 -5.86
N PHE A 304 -5.54 7.91 -5.94
CA PHE A 304 -5.56 8.91 -4.89
C PHE A 304 -6.96 9.53 -4.78
N VAL A 305 -7.36 9.89 -3.56
CA VAL A 305 -8.63 10.57 -3.28
C VAL A 305 -8.40 12.06 -3.14
N HIS A 306 -9.32 12.86 -3.69
CA HIS A 306 -9.24 14.31 -3.67
C HIS A 306 -10.61 14.93 -3.96
N SER A 307 -10.79 16.22 -3.67
CA SER A 307 -11.94 17.00 -4.15
C SER A 307 -11.51 17.91 -5.29
N THR A 308 -12.14 17.83 -6.46
CA THR A 308 -11.76 18.62 -7.65
C THR A 308 -12.96 19.13 -8.44
N SER A 309 -12.77 20.24 -9.17
CA SER A 309 -13.73 20.71 -10.17
C SER A 309 -13.77 19.85 -11.44
N ASN A 310 -12.75 19.02 -11.68
CA ASN A 310 -12.73 18.11 -12.83
C ASN A 310 -13.87 17.10 -12.75
N LYS A 311 -14.44 16.79 -13.90
CA LYS A 311 -15.57 15.89 -13.99
C LYS A 311 -15.11 14.44 -14.03
N ASP A 312 -15.75 13.61 -13.22
CA ASP A 312 -15.69 12.17 -13.36
C ASP A 312 -16.45 11.70 -14.62
N ASN A 313 -16.50 10.38 -14.84
CA ASN A 313 -17.19 9.77 -15.97
C ASN A 313 -18.71 10.03 -15.98
N ASP A 314 -19.29 10.37 -14.82
CA ASP A 314 -20.72 10.66 -14.65
C ASP A 314 -21.01 12.17 -14.74
N GLY A 315 -20.00 13.01 -15.01
CA GLY A 315 -20.14 14.45 -15.15
C GLY A 315 -20.13 15.23 -13.84
N ASN A 316 -19.79 14.60 -12.71
CA ASN A 316 -19.78 15.20 -11.38
C ASN A 316 -18.39 15.74 -11.03
N GLY A 317 -18.36 16.91 -10.39
CA GLY A 317 -17.13 17.50 -9.85
C GLY A 317 -17.23 17.52 -8.33
N GLY A 318 -16.29 16.90 -7.65
CA GLY A 318 -16.34 16.70 -6.21
C GLY A 318 -15.24 15.78 -5.69
N VAL A 319 -15.51 15.23 -4.51
CA VAL A 319 -14.72 14.15 -3.92
C VAL A 319 -14.83 12.93 -4.81
N GLN A 320 -13.69 12.47 -5.30
CA GLN A 320 -13.57 11.31 -6.17
C GLN A 320 -12.19 10.67 -6.03
N ILE A 321 -12.05 9.45 -6.55
CA ILE A 321 -10.76 8.76 -6.68
C ILE A 321 -10.31 8.84 -8.14
N SER A 322 -9.07 9.29 -8.35
CA SER A 322 -8.44 9.39 -9.67
C SER A 322 -7.17 8.55 -9.75
N ASN A 323 -6.69 8.26 -10.97
CA ASN A 323 -5.44 7.56 -11.20
C ASN A 323 -4.33 8.54 -11.60
N LEU A 324 -3.17 8.48 -10.93
CA LEU A 324 -1.98 9.29 -11.26
C LEU A 324 -1.37 8.97 -12.63
N ASN A 325 -1.76 7.85 -13.25
CA ASN A 325 -1.35 7.48 -14.59
C ASN A 325 -2.25 8.05 -15.68
N ASP A 326 -3.41 8.63 -15.33
CA ASP A 326 -4.24 9.31 -16.32
C ASP A 326 -3.50 10.53 -16.85
N ASP A 327 -3.52 10.75 -18.17
CA ASP A 327 -2.75 11.81 -18.85
C ASP A 327 -2.93 13.19 -18.19
N TYR A 328 -4.14 13.47 -17.73
CA TYR A 328 -4.46 14.73 -17.06
C TYR A 328 -3.68 14.89 -15.73
N TRP A 329 -3.64 13.85 -14.90
CA TRP A 329 -3.00 13.88 -13.58
C TRP A 329 -1.50 13.65 -13.66
N ALA A 330 -1.06 12.77 -14.55
CA ALA A 330 0.35 12.47 -14.79
C ALA A 330 1.14 13.72 -15.19
N THR A 331 0.56 14.58 -16.03
CA THR A 331 1.20 15.83 -16.50
C THR A 331 1.24 16.94 -15.44
N LYS A 332 0.42 16.83 -14.39
CA LYS A 332 0.25 17.87 -13.36
C LYS A 332 0.89 17.51 -12.02
N PHE A 333 1.25 16.25 -11.83
CA PHE A 333 1.92 15.78 -10.63
C PHE A 333 3.26 16.50 -10.44
N VAL A 334 3.48 17.06 -9.25
CA VAL A 334 4.70 17.79 -8.90
C VAL A 334 5.54 16.99 -7.89
N SER A 335 4.90 16.53 -6.83
CA SER A 335 5.56 15.85 -5.70
C SER A 335 4.54 15.10 -4.85
N ALA A 336 5.02 14.09 -4.12
CA ALA A 336 4.33 13.61 -2.93
C ALA A 336 4.88 14.32 -1.68
N GLY A 337 4.20 14.17 -0.54
CA GLY A 337 4.71 14.60 0.76
C GLY A 337 4.21 13.73 1.89
N ARG A 338 5.10 13.41 2.84
CA ARG A 338 4.80 12.57 4.00
C ARG A 338 4.87 13.39 5.27
N ILE A 339 3.93 13.15 6.18
CA ILE A 339 3.97 13.81 7.49
C ILE A 339 5.12 13.27 8.31
N ILE A 340 5.92 14.19 8.84
CA ILE A 340 6.93 13.94 9.85
C ILE A 340 6.29 14.24 11.19
N LEU A 341 6.11 13.21 12.02
CA LEU A 341 5.69 13.41 13.40
C LEU A 341 6.94 13.79 14.21
N ASP A 342 6.97 15.00 14.76
CA ASP A 342 8.00 15.38 15.72
C ASP A 342 7.92 14.44 16.93
N ASN A 343 9.04 13.76 17.20
CA ASN A 343 9.21 12.80 18.31
C ASN A 343 9.23 13.48 19.68
#